data_AF-A0A4V2XRY1-F1
#
_entry.id   AF-A0A4V2XRY1-F1
#
_cell.length_a   1.000
_cell.length_b   1.000
_cell.length_c   1.000
_cell.angle_alpha   90.00
_cell.angle_beta   90.00
_cell.angle_gamma   90.00
#
_symmetry.space_group_name_H-M   'P 1'
#
loop_
_entity.id
_entity.type
_entity.pdbx_description
1 polymer ?
#
loop_
_entity_poly.entity_id
_entity_poly.type
_entity_poly.pdbx_seq_one_letter_code
_entity_poly.pdbx_strand_id
1 'polypeptide(L)'
;MRSGTQPTAKRWQLAIADTWIGAATSPGSARYGDMNDLSRGIQQLMPYDARDRPEAEAVIDQLNPVLARCDSLPFDTREQCLAYICWHLLDRYGRIRQALDALCTLGHLPIRKTAVTLLEVGAGPSPASYAVGDYYAQFADWCRRTEQPIQPAPAVIPSSVDRGPAWAPLIQFLSEMVPTHGRRRLYGTTYRNFQAFSARQLHHDGIGAVANNIQADFDRADEYLSERQAREFALDQGGFPPSAYDLIILCNFLTVPSMTAAFEVEIRELARSLTPGGILLVLGSPSNQYQPIYAQVDTLACESGFPKLKKVLSQTYQSQDDRPSQEIVARQITSSLSRLQRAAPSAFEIVRQDLAADVKDLDPDLVQFPRFAVHAYKAEGGESISAHDRRRVLRRRSAAGRSS
;
A
#
# COMPACT_ATOMS: atom_id res chain seq x y z
N MET A 1 0.85 -1.44 44.88
CA MET A 1 0.88 -2.16 43.57
C MET A 1 2.03 -1.60 42.77
N ARG A 2 3.07 -2.40 42.49
CA ARG A 2 4.20 -1.96 41.66
C ARG A 2 3.67 -1.70 40.25
N SER A 3 3.90 -0.50 39.71
CA SER A 3 3.55 -0.15 38.34
C SER A 3 4.27 -1.12 37.39
N GLY A 4 3.56 -2.14 36.89
CA GLY A 4 4.09 -3.03 35.87
C GLY A 4 4.53 -2.19 34.69
N THR A 5 5.80 -2.33 34.30
CA THR A 5 6.34 -1.64 33.13
C THR A 5 5.50 -2.05 31.92
N GLN A 6 4.83 -1.08 31.29
CA GLN A 6 4.04 -1.35 30.09
C GLN A 6 4.90 -2.06 29.04
N PRO A 7 4.40 -3.13 28.40
CA PRO A 7 5.17 -3.85 27.40
C PRO A 7 5.51 -2.90 26.24
N THR A 8 6.70 -3.06 25.67
CA THR A 8 7.02 -2.37 24.41
C THR A 8 6.11 -2.89 23.30
N ALA A 9 5.84 -2.07 22.28
CA ALA A 9 4.98 -2.47 21.15
C ALA A 9 5.44 -3.80 20.51
N LYS A 10 6.76 -4.01 20.37
CA LYS A 10 7.34 -5.27 19.89
C LYS A 10 6.96 -6.46 20.79
N ARG A 11 7.19 -6.35 22.10
CA ARG A 11 6.89 -7.45 23.05
C ARG A 11 5.40 -7.75 23.09
N TRP A 12 4.56 -6.71 23.03
CA TRP A 12 3.11 -6.87 22.96
C TRP A 12 2.69 -7.59 21.68
N GLN A 13 3.16 -7.16 20.50
CA GLN A 13 2.86 -7.85 19.23
C GLN A 13 3.27 -9.33 19.26
N LEU A 14 4.49 -9.63 19.73
CA LEU A 14 4.95 -11.02 19.84
C LEU A 14 4.04 -11.87 20.75
N ALA A 15 3.49 -11.27 21.81
CA ALA A 15 2.61 -11.98 22.74
C ALA A 15 1.20 -12.24 22.19
N ILE A 16 0.74 -11.42 21.24
CA ILE A 16 -0.63 -11.48 20.71
C ILE A 16 -0.72 -12.04 19.28
N ALA A 17 0.40 -12.15 18.55
CA ALA A 17 0.42 -12.47 17.13
C ALA A 17 -0.36 -13.75 16.80
N ASP A 18 -0.10 -14.85 17.50
CA ASP A 18 -0.78 -16.13 17.24
C ASP A 18 -2.30 -16.03 17.46
N THR A 19 -2.72 -15.33 18.53
CA THR A 19 -4.15 -15.14 18.82
C THR A 19 -4.85 -14.24 17.80
N TRP A 20 -4.16 -13.19 17.34
CA TRP A 20 -4.67 -12.30 16.31
C TRP A 20 -4.76 -13.02 14.96
N ILE A 21 -3.70 -13.71 14.54
CA ILE A 21 -3.66 -14.42 13.26
C ILE A 21 -4.71 -15.53 13.25
N GLY A 22 -4.82 -16.31 14.33
CA GLY A 22 -5.86 -17.34 14.45
C GLY A 22 -7.28 -16.76 14.36
N ALA A 23 -7.53 -15.58 14.94
CA ALA A 23 -8.80 -14.89 14.78
C ALA A 23 -9.02 -14.37 13.35
N ALA A 24 -7.99 -13.79 12.74
CA ALA A 24 -8.03 -13.22 11.39
C ALA A 24 -8.19 -14.28 10.29
N THR A 25 -7.69 -15.50 10.48
CA THR A 25 -7.83 -16.63 9.54
C THR A 25 -8.97 -17.59 9.89
N SER A 26 -9.73 -17.32 10.95
CA SER A 26 -10.89 -18.14 11.29
C SER A 26 -11.96 -18.10 10.18
N PRO A 27 -12.65 -19.21 9.89
CA PRO A 27 -13.78 -19.19 8.96
C PRO A 27 -14.81 -18.14 9.36
N GLY A 28 -15.21 -17.29 8.41
CA GLY A 28 -16.15 -16.19 8.67
C GLY A 28 -15.53 -14.93 9.29
N SER A 29 -14.19 -14.85 9.38
CA SER A 29 -13.52 -13.61 9.81
C SER A 29 -13.77 -12.45 8.84
N ALA A 30 -13.58 -11.23 9.34
CA ALA A 30 -13.66 -10.02 8.53
C ALA A 30 -12.64 -9.99 7.38
N ARG A 31 -11.50 -10.70 7.50
CA ARG A 31 -10.53 -10.87 6.39
C ARG A 31 -11.20 -11.41 5.14
N TYR A 32 -11.96 -12.50 5.27
CA TYR A 32 -12.63 -13.11 4.13
C TYR A 32 -13.83 -12.29 3.66
N GLY A 33 -14.50 -11.57 4.58
CA GLY A 33 -15.50 -10.57 4.23
C GLY A 33 -14.95 -9.51 3.28
N ASP A 34 -13.84 -8.87 3.66
CA ASP A 34 -13.20 -7.80 2.89
C ASP A 34 -12.68 -8.28 1.53
N MET A 35 -12.10 -9.50 1.47
CA MET A 35 -11.70 -10.11 0.20
C MET A 35 -12.90 -10.36 -0.73
N ASN A 36 -14.03 -10.83 -0.19
CA ASN A 36 -15.25 -11.02 -0.97
C ASN A 36 -15.85 -9.69 -1.43
N ASP A 37 -15.80 -8.66 -0.59
CA ASP A 37 -16.26 -7.32 -0.93
C ASP A 37 -15.41 -6.70 -2.04
N LEU A 38 -14.07 -6.83 -1.97
CA LEU A 38 -13.18 -6.41 -3.04
C LEU A 38 -13.40 -7.21 -4.32
N SER A 39 -13.56 -8.53 -4.22
CA SER A 39 -13.93 -9.40 -5.35
C SER A 39 -15.23 -8.95 -6.02
N ARG A 40 -16.26 -8.64 -5.23
CA ARG A 40 -17.54 -8.12 -5.73
C ARG A 40 -17.36 -6.78 -6.42
N GLY A 41 -16.57 -5.86 -5.86
CA GLY A 41 -16.24 -4.59 -6.50
C GLY A 41 -15.55 -4.76 -7.85
N ILE A 42 -14.58 -5.68 -7.95
CA ILE A 42 -13.94 -6.05 -9.22
C ILE A 42 -14.97 -6.59 -10.22
N GLN A 43 -15.83 -7.51 -9.77
CA GLN A 43 -16.89 -8.06 -10.61
C GLN A 43 -17.94 -7.03 -11.01
N GLN A 44 -18.14 -5.96 -10.24
CA GLN A 44 -19.02 -4.86 -10.59
C GLN A 44 -18.35 -3.86 -11.54
N LEU A 45 -17.03 -3.76 -11.57
CA LEU A 45 -16.32 -2.92 -12.54
C LEU A 45 -16.51 -3.44 -13.98
N MET A 46 -16.48 -4.77 -14.17
CA MET A 46 -16.51 -5.38 -15.51
C MET A 46 -17.76 -5.03 -16.34
N PRO A 47 -19.01 -5.06 -15.81
CA PRO A 47 -20.20 -4.65 -16.56
C PRO A 47 -20.28 -3.17 -16.85
N TYR A 48 -19.53 -2.31 -16.17
CA TYR A 48 -19.51 -0.88 -16.48
C TYR A 48 -18.54 -0.57 -17.63
N ASP A 49 -17.51 -1.40 -17.79
CA ASP A 49 -16.36 -1.06 -18.62
C ASP A 49 -16.10 -2.02 -19.78
N ALA A 50 -16.74 -3.19 -19.77
CA ALA A 50 -16.83 -4.14 -20.86
C ALA A 50 -18.32 -4.43 -21.11
N ARG A 51 -19.09 -3.37 -21.38
CA ARG A 51 -20.56 -3.40 -21.52
C ARG A 51 -21.00 -4.10 -22.79
N ASP A 52 -20.26 -3.85 -23.86
CA ASP A 52 -20.53 -4.38 -25.17
C ASP A 52 -19.39 -5.26 -25.67
N ARG A 53 -19.65 -5.90 -26.82
CA ARG A 53 -18.70 -6.82 -27.42
C ARG A 53 -17.37 -6.12 -27.80
N PRO A 54 -17.34 -4.96 -28.47
CA PRO A 54 -16.09 -4.24 -28.75
C PRO A 54 -15.25 -3.92 -27.50
N GLU A 55 -15.87 -3.39 -26.44
CA GLU A 55 -15.15 -3.10 -25.19
C GLU A 55 -14.58 -4.40 -24.57
N ALA A 56 -15.34 -5.50 -24.58
CA ALA A 56 -14.86 -6.80 -24.09
C ALA A 56 -13.72 -7.39 -24.94
N GLU A 57 -13.81 -7.30 -26.27
CA GLU A 57 -12.74 -7.73 -27.20
C GLU A 57 -11.44 -6.96 -26.91
N ALA A 58 -11.53 -5.65 -26.68
CA ALA A 58 -10.38 -4.83 -26.38
C ALA A 58 -9.71 -5.19 -25.02
N VAL A 59 -10.48 -5.58 -24.00
CA VAL A 59 -9.94 -6.12 -22.74
C VAL A 59 -9.30 -7.50 -22.95
N ILE A 60 -9.95 -8.37 -23.72
CA ILE A 60 -9.45 -9.72 -24.05
C ILE A 60 -8.07 -9.65 -24.70
N ASP A 61 -7.88 -8.72 -25.64
CA ASP A 61 -6.61 -8.50 -26.33
C ASP A 61 -5.47 -8.11 -25.39
N GLN A 62 -5.80 -7.56 -24.21
CA GLN A 62 -4.81 -7.17 -23.19
C GLN A 62 -4.52 -8.28 -22.15
N LEU A 63 -5.30 -9.38 -22.11
CA LEU A 63 -5.11 -10.42 -21.09
C LEU A 63 -3.71 -11.05 -21.13
N ASN A 64 -3.25 -11.47 -22.31
CA ASN A 64 -1.92 -12.08 -22.48
C ASN A 64 -0.78 -11.07 -22.33
N PRO A 65 -0.82 -9.88 -22.98
CA PRO A 65 0.20 -8.85 -22.76
C PRO A 65 0.37 -8.49 -21.28
N VAL A 66 -0.71 -8.34 -20.53
CA VAL A 66 -0.64 -8.03 -19.10
C VAL A 66 -0.02 -9.20 -18.34
N LEU A 67 -0.49 -10.42 -18.54
CA LEU A 67 0.04 -11.58 -17.82
C LEU A 67 1.53 -11.81 -18.08
N ALA A 68 1.98 -11.62 -19.32
CA ALA A 68 3.36 -11.91 -19.73
C ALA A 68 4.36 -10.77 -19.42
N ARG A 69 3.92 -9.51 -19.47
CA ARG A 69 4.82 -8.34 -19.46
C ARG A 69 4.25 -7.10 -18.75
N CYS A 70 3.39 -7.27 -17.74
CA CYS A 70 2.78 -6.17 -17.00
C CYS A 70 3.76 -5.13 -16.46
N ASP A 71 5.03 -5.48 -16.25
CA ASP A 71 6.08 -4.60 -15.78
C ASP A 71 6.59 -3.61 -16.83
N SER A 72 6.40 -3.94 -18.11
CA SER A 72 6.76 -3.09 -19.24
C SER A 72 5.62 -2.21 -19.74
N LEU A 73 4.37 -2.50 -19.33
CA LEU A 73 3.20 -1.79 -19.84
C LEU A 73 3.08 -0.39 -19.23
N PRO A 74 2.60 0.60 -20.02
CA PRO A 74 2.45 1.96 -19.54
C PRO A 74 1.17 2.16 -18.72
N PHE A 75 0.14 1.31 -18.94
CA PHE A 75 -1.20 1.46 -18.35
C PHE A 75 -1.87 2.79 -18.72
N ASP A 76 -1.74 3.16 -20.01
CA ASP A 76 -2.33 4.37 -20.57
C ASP A 76 -3.79 4.16 -20.99
N THR A 77 -4.19 2.91 -21.22
CA THR A 77 -5.54 2.57 -21.68
C THR A 77 -6.32 1.84 -20.61
N ARG A 78 -7.64 1.99 -20.68
CA ARG A 78 -8.57 1.39 -19.71
C ARG A 78 -8.49 -0.14 -19.75
N GLU A 79 -8.37 -0.71 -20.93
CA GLU A 79 -8.38 -2.15 -21.19
C GLU A 79 -7.16 -2.85 -20.57
N GLN A 80 -5.99 -2.20 -20.63
CA GLN A 80 -4.78 -2.66 -19.96
C GLN A 80 -4.99 -2.74 -18.44
N CYS A 81 -5.57 -1.68 -17.86
CA CYS A 81 -5.85 -1.62 -16.44
C CYS A 81 -6.90 -2.65 -16.01
N LEU A 82 -7.95 -2.88 -16.80
CA LEU A 82 -8.98 -3.87 -16.50
C LEU A 82 -8.44 -5.30 -16.57
N ALA A 83 -7.67 -5.63 -17.62
CA ALA A 83 -6.99 -6.92 -17.72
C ALA A 83 -6.06 -7.15 -16.52
N TYR A 84 -5.36 -6.10 -16.06
CA TYR A 84 -4.52 -6.18 -14.86
C TYR A 84 -5.33 -6.38 -13.58
N ILE A 85 -6.44 -5.67 -13.40
CA ILE A 85 -7.32 -5.86 -12.25
C ILE A 85 -7.85 -7.30 -12.22
N CYS A 86 -8.22 -7.87 -13.37
CA CYS A 86 -8.69 -9.25 -13.47
C CYS A 86 -7.67 -10.25 -12.94
N TRP A 87 -6.39 -10.07 -13.29
CA TRP A 87 -5.33 -11.01 -12.94
C TRP A 87 -4.75 -10.80 -11.54
N HIS A 88 -4.58 -9.55 -11.12
CA HIS A 88 -3.58 -9.24 -10.09
C HIS A 88 -4.13 -8.57 -8.86
N LEU A 89 -5.26 -7.84 -8.92
CA LEU A 89 -5.64 -6.97 -7.81
C LEU A 89 -5.92 -7.76 -6.52
N LEU A 90 -6.80 -8.75 -6.57
CA LEU A 90 -7.21 -9.50 -5.38
C LEU A 90 -6.11 -10.46 -4.88
N ASP A 91 -5.36 -11.04 -5.79
CA ASP A 91 -4.17 -11.83 -5.48
C ASP A 91 -3.11 -11.00 -4.73
N ARG A 92 -2.73 -9.82 -5.26
CA ARG A 92 -1.76 -8.93 -4.61
C ARG A 92 -2.27 -8.39 -3.28
N TYR A 93 -3.57 -8.10 -3.17
CA TYR A 93 -4.20 -7.77 -1.89
C TYR A 93 -3.92 -8.85 -0.83
N GLY A 94 -4.14 -10.13 -1.16
CA GLY A 94 -3.88 -11.25 -0.25
C GLY A 94 -2.40 -11.38 0.14
N ARG A 95 -1.48 -11.24 -0.83
CA ARG A 95 -0.02 -11.28 -0.59
C ARG A 95 0.44 -10.21 0.39
N ILE A 96 -0.14 -9.01 0.28
CA ILE A 96 0.19 -7.89 1.18
C ILE A 96 -0.30 -8.19 2.59
N ARG A 97 -1.50 -8.78 2.75
CA ARG A 97 -1.98 -9.22 4.07
C ARG A 97 -1.08 -10.29 4.69
N GLN A 98 -0.62 -11.26 3.92
CA GLN A 98 0.35 -12.27 4.38
C GLN A 98 1.66 -11.61 4.85
N ALA A 99 2.15 -10.60 4.12
CA ALA A 99 3.33 -9.84 4.54
C ALA A 99 3.10 -9.05 5.84
N LEU A 100 1.90 -8.49 6.03
CA LEU A 100 1.53 -7.80 7.29
C LEU A 100 1.43 -8.77 8.46
N ASP A 101 0.88 -9.98 8.27
CA ASP A 101 0.88 -11.05 9.27
C ASP A 101 2.31 -11.38 9.70
N ALA A 102 3.21 -11.59 8.74
CA ALA A 102 4.62 -11.86 9.03
C ALA A 102 5.29 -10.74 9.84
N LEU A 103 5.01 -9.48 9.52
CA LEU A 103 5.50 -8.35 10.30
C LEU A 103 4.93 -8.33 11.73
N CYS A 104 3.65 -8.68 11.91
CA CYS A 104 3.01 -8.79 13.22
C CYS A 104 3.65 -9.91 14.06
N THR A 105 3.81 -11.10 13.48
CA THR A 105 4.45 -12.26 14.11
C THR A 105 5.88 -11.99 14.55
N LEU A 106 6.61 -11.14 13.82
CA LEU A 106 7.99 -10.77 14.19
C LEU A 106 8.05 -9.55 15.14
N GLY A 107 6.91 -8.96 15.49
CA GLY A 107 6.83 -7.76 16.33
C GLY A 107 7.37 -6.50 15.66
N HIS A 108 7.26 -6.43 14.34
CA HIS A 108 7.77 -5.36 13.49
C HIS A 108 6.67 -4.55 12.77
N LEU A 109 5.39 -4.91 12.92
CA LEU A 109 4.28 -4.14 12.37
C LEU A 109 4.29 -2.70 12.95
N PRO A 110 4.22 -1.64 12.13
CA PRO A 110 4.16 -0.26 12.63
C PRO A 110 2.91 0.03 13.46
N ILE A 111 3.07 0.26 14.77
CA ILE A 111 1.94 0.63 15.65
C ILE A 111 1.96 2.13 15.95
N ARG A 112 0.81 2.78 15.77
CA ARG A 112 0.59 4.21 16.00
C ARG A 112 -0.67 4.43 16.83
N LYS A 113 -0.71 5.58 17.53
CA LYS A 113 -1.86 5.98 18.36
C LYS A 113 -2.90 6.79 17.59
N THR A 114 -2.49 7.50 16.54
CA THR A 114 -3.33 8.45 15.80
C THR A 114 -3.71 7.93 14.42
N ALA A 115 -2.71 7.67 13.58
CA ALA A 115 -2.88 7.13 12.23
C ALA A 115 -1.60 6.45 11.77
N VAL A 116 -1.71 5.58 10.76
CA VAL A 116 -0.58 4.99 10.04
C VAL A 116 -0.50 5.64 8.66
N THR A 117 0.60 6.33 8.35
CA THR A 117 0.82 6.87 7.00
C THR A 117 1.40 5.79 6.10
N LEU A 118 0.78 5.57 4.94
CA LEU A 118 1.16 4.57 3.96
C LEU A 118 1.60 5.23 2.65
N LEU A 119 2.69 4.76 2.04
CA LEU A 119 3.03 5.04 0.66
C LEU A 119 3.09 3.74 -0.14
N GLU A 120 2.28 3.61 -1.16
CA GLU A 120 2.32 2.51 -2.12
C GLU A 120 3.02 2.96 -3.41
N VAL A 121 4.11 2.30 -3.80
CA VAL A 121 4.89 2.63 -5.00
C VAL A 121 4.67 1.54 -6.05
N GLY A 122 4.31 1.97 -7.27
CA GLY A 122 3.81 1.07 -8.31
C GLY A 122 2.39 0.60 -7.99
N ALA A 123 1.55 1.53 -7.55
CA ALA A 123 0.27 1.20 -6.94
C ALA A 123 -0.68 0.49 -7.90
N GLY A 124 -0.66 0.78 -9.21
CA GLY A 124 -1.66 0.29 -10.15
C GLY A 124 -3.08 0.53 -9.59
N PRO A 125 -3.90 -0.52 -9.37
CA PRO A 125 -5.22 -0.41 -8.75
C PRO A 125 -5.21 -0.28 -7.21
N SER A 126 -4.04 -0.03 -6.62
CA SER A 126 -3.78 0.18 -5.18
C SER A 126 -4.10 -1.01 -4.25
N PRO A 127 -3.68 -2.25 -4.56
CA PRO A 127 -3.90 -3.42 -3.69
C PRO A 127 -3.35 -3.21 -2.28
N ALA A 128 -2.20 -2.54 -2.12
CA ALA A 128 -1.59 -2.34 -0.82
C ALA A 128 -2.42 -1.40 0.05
N SER A 129 -2.93 -0.32 -0.54
CA SER A 129 -3.78 0.63 0.15
C SER A 129 -5.06 0.00 0.69
N TYR A 130 -5.72 -0.86 -0.10
CA TYR A 130 -6.87 -1.65 0.37
C TYR A 130 -6.46 -2.63 1.48
N ALA A 131 -5.42 -3.44 1.24
CA ALA A 131 -4.99 -4.48 2.19
C ALA A 131 -4.57 -3.90 3.54
N VAL A 132 -3.79 -2.81 3.55
CA VAL A 132 -3.32 -2.14 4.77
C VAL A 132 -4.49 -1.47 5.49
N GLY A 133 -5.38 -0.78 4.77
CA GLY A 133 -6.58 -0.16 5.35
C GLY A 133 -7.44 -1.17 6.11
N ASP A 134 -7.78 -2.27 5.44
CA ASP A 134 -8.59 -3.35 5.99
C ASP A 134 -7.87 -4.05 7.16
N TYR A 135 -6.56 -4.30 7.02
CA TYR A 135 -5.77 -4.95 8.07
C TYR A 135 -5.77 -4.15 9.38
N TYR A 136 -5.45 -2.84 9.34
CA TYR A 136 -5.38 -2.02 10.54
C TYR A 136 -6.75 -1.75 11.15
N ALA A 137 -7.80 -1.60 10.34
CA ALA A 137 -9.17 -1.48 10.83
C ALA A 137 -9.58 -2.73 11.63
N GLN A 138 -9.41 -3.92 11.04
CA GLN A 138 -9.73 -5.19 11.71
C GLN A 138 -8.87 -5.42 12.96
N PHE A 139 -7.57 -5.11 12.89
CA PHE A 139 -6.66 -5.30 14.00
C PHE A 139 -7.00 -4.39 15.19
N ALA A 140 -7.34 -3.13 14.93
CA ALA A 140 -7.81 -2.20 15.96
C ALA A 140 -9.13 -2.64 16.59
N ASP A 141 -10.08 -3.11 15.78
CA ASP A 141 -11.36 -3.60 16.29
C ASP A 141 -11.21 -4.89 17.11
N TRP A 142 -10.32 -5.80 16.72
CA TRP A 142 -9.97 -6.96 17.53
C TRP A 142 -9.30 -6.57 18.86
N CYS A 143 -8.35 -5.62 18.83
CA CYS A 143 -7.71 -5.10 20.04
C CYS A 143 -8.72 -4.48 21.00
N ARG A 144 -9.73 -3.77 20.48
CA ARG A 144 -10.80 -3.17 21.29
C ARG A 144 -11.69 -4.22 21.92
N ARG A 145 -12.16 -5.21 21.13
CA ARG A 145 -13.05 -6.29 21.59
C ARG A 145 -12.39 -7.23 22.60
N THR A 146 -11.08 -7.40 22.51
CA THR A 146 -10.31 -8.26 23.42
C THR A 146 -9.59 -7.48 24.52
N GLU A 147 -9.92 -6.19 24.69
CA GLU A 147 -9.41 -5.31 25.74
C GLU A 147 -7.87 -5.28 25.84
N GLN A 148 -7.20 -5.28 24.68
CA GLN A 148 -5.75 -5.24 24.63
C GLN A 148 -5.19 -3.96 25.27
N PRO A 149 -4.04 -4.02 25.96
CA PRO A 149 -3.45 -2.85 26.61
C PRO A 149 -2.96 -1.78 25.61
N ILE A 150 -2.68 -2.19 24.37
CA ILE A 150 -2.34 -1.29 23.27
C ILE A 150 -3.49 -1.28 22.28
N GLN A 151 -4.00 -0.08 22.00
CA GLN A 151 -5.07 0.17 21.04
C GLN A 151 -4.46 0.85 19.81
N PRO A 152 -4.14 0.09 18.74
CA PRO A 152 -3.56 0.66 17.52
C PRO A 152 -4.60 1.53 16.80
N ALA A 153 -4.11 2.53 16.07
CA ALA A 153 -4.97 3.39 15.24
C ALA A 153 -5.55 2.62 14.04
N PRO A 154 -6.87 2.71 13.77
CA PRO A 154 -7.51 2.11 12.60
C PRO A 154 -7.35 2.95 11.31
N ALA A 155 -6.99 4.23 11.43
CA ALA A 155 -6.95 5.13 10.28
C ALA A 155 -5.61 5.05 9.54
N VAL A 156 -5.66 4.59 8.30
CA VAL A 156 -4.54 4.65 7.35
C VAL A 156 -4.69 5.92 6.51
N ILE A 157 -3.61 6.66 6.32
CA ILE A 157 -3.53 7.77 5.35
C ILE A 157 -2.77 7.23 4.14
N PRO A 158 -3.47 6.67 3.14
CA PRO A 158 -2.83 6.11 1.96
C PRO A 158 -2.39 7.23 1.02
N SER A 159 -1.13 7.16 0.61
CA SER A 159 -0.59 7.82 -0.56
C SER A 159 -0.15 6.77 -1.56
N SER A 160 -0.25 7.08 -2.85
CA SER A 160 0.17 6.17 -3.92
C SER A 160 0.98 6.90 -4.99
N VAL A 161 1.97 6.21 -5.55
CA VAL A 161 2.78 6.66 -6.69
C VAL A 161 2.56 5.68 -7.84
N ASP A 162 2.05 6.16 -8.98
CA ASP A 162 1.96 5.39 -10.21
C ASP A 162 1.97 6.30 -11.45
N ARG A 163 2.40 5.76 -12.60
CA ARG A 163 2.51 6.50 -13.87
C ARG A 163 1.29 6.36 -14.78
N GLY A 164 0.48 5.31 -14.62
CA GLY A 164 -0.64 5.03 -15.53
C GLY A 164 -1.80 6.02 -15.34
N PRO A 165 -2.09 6.90 -16.31
CA PRO A 165 -3.17 7.88 -16.16
C PRO A 165 -4.57 7.23 -16.10
N ALA A 166 -4.71 6.02 -16.66
CA ALA A 166 -5.97 5.28 -16.65
C ALA A 166 -6.34 4.69 -15.27
N TRP A 167 -5.41 4.68 -14.30
CA TRP A 167 -5.69 4.15 -12.97
C TRP A 167 -6.67 5.01 -12.17
N ALA A 168 -6.59 6.34 -12.24
CA ALA A 168 -7.32 7.20 -11.31
C ALA A 168 -8.85 7.00 -11.37
N PRO A 169 -9.51 7.00 -12.55
CA PRO A 169 -10.95 6.75 -12.64
C PRO A 169 -11.33 5.34 -12.14
N LEU A 170 -10.50 4.32 -12.41
CA LEU A 170 -10.77 2.94 -12.02
C LEU A 170 -10.62 2.73 -10.51
N ILE A 171 -9.58 3.32 -9.90
CA ILE A 171 -9.38 3.32 -8.45
C ILE A 171 -10.58 3.98 -7.77
N GLN A 172 -10.99 5.17 -8.27
CA GLN A 172 -12.14 5.88 -7.73
C GLN A 172 -13.40 5.01 -7.80
N PHE A 173 -13.73 4.49 -8.98
CA PHE A 173 -14.92 3.66 -9.18
C PHE A 173 -14.90 2.45 -8.24
N LEU A 174 -13.78 1.73 -8.18
CA LEU A 174 -13.63 0.58 -7.30
C LEU A 174 -13.79 0.96 -5.83
N SER A 175 -13.20 2.08 -5.39
CA SER A 175 -13.34 2.59 -4.02
C SER A 175 -14.76 3.02 -3.68
N GLU A 176 -15.57 3.39 -4.68
CA GLU A 176 -16.99 3.68 -4.50
C GLU A 176 -17.82 2.41 -4.35
N MET A 177 -17.44 1.32 -5.03
CA MET A 177 -18.14 0.03 -5.00
C MET A 177 -17.81 -0.81 -3.78
N VAL A 178 -16.58 -0.75 -3.27
CA VAL A 178 -16.15 -1.60 -2.15
C VAL A 178 -16.44 -0.89 -0.82
N PRO A 179 -17.21 -1.52 0.10
CA PRO A 179 -17.47 -1.00 1.44
C PRO A 179 -16.21 -0.52 2.14
N THR A 180 -16.31 0.57 2.89
CA THR A 180 -15.13 1.17 3.52
C THR A 180 -14.77 0.54 4.85
N HIS A 181 -15.69 -0.06 5.61
CA HIS A 181 -15.40 -0.66 6.93
C HIS A 181 -14.50 0.22 7.83
N GLY A 182 -14.67 1.55 7.77
CA GLY A 182 -13.86 2.53 8.51
C GLY A 182 -12.58 3.02 7.82
N ARG A 183 -12.21 2.48 6.65
CA ARG A 183 -11.09 2.94 5.83
C ARG A 183 -11.42 4.21 5.05
N ARG A 184 -10.37 4.95 4.68
CA ARG A 184 -10.50 6.09 3.78
C ARG A 184 -10.67 5.60 2.34
N ARG A 185 -11.59 6.21 1.58
CA ARG A 185 -11.73 5.95 0.14
C ARG A 185 -10.50 6.44 -0.61
N LEU A 186 -10.14 5.73 -1.68
CA LEU A 186 -9.10 6.13 -2.60
C LEU A 186 -9.78 6.84 -3.79
N TYR A 187 -9.27 8.01 -4.17
CA TYR A 187 -9.81 8.80 -5.29
C TYR A 187 -8.85 8.85 -6.48
N GLY A 188 -7.88 7.94 -6.52
CA GLY A 188 -6.86 7.85 -7.56
C GLY A 188 -5.45 7.82 -7.01
N THR A 189 -4.47 8.10 -7.88
CA THR A 189 -3.06 8.15 -7.52
C THR A 189 -2.72 9.49 -6.85
N THR A 190 -1.93 9.47 -5.78
CA THR A 190 -1.50 10.70 -5.10
C THR A 190 -0.40 11.42 -5.86
N TYR A 191 0.53 10.65 -6.42
CA TYR A 191 1.69 11.13 -7.15
C TYR A 191 1.78 10.41 -8.49
N ARG A 192 2.14 11.16 -9.54
CA ARG A 192 2.14 10.67 -10.92
C ARG A 192 3.47 10.07 -11.38
N ASN A 193 4.55 10.32 -10.65
CA ASN A 193 5.88 9.88 -11.06
C ASN A 193 6.72 9.53 -9.84
N PHE A 194 7.45 8.42 -9.95
CA PHE A 194 8.44 8.05 -8.96
C PHE A 194 9.79 8.73 -9.22
N GLN A 195 10.12 9.03 -10.48
CA GLN A 195 11.33 9.76 -10.81
C GLN A 195 11.34 11.14 -10.14
N ALA A 196 12.45 11.48 -9.49
CA ALA A 196 12.63 12.67 -8.66
C ALA A 196 11.66 12.77 -7.46
N PHE A 197 11.05 11.65 -7.03
CA PHE A 197 10.17 11.65 -5.87
C PHE A 197 10.93 11.99 -4.58
N SER A 198 10.41 12.96 -3.80
CA SER A 198 10.82 13.22 -2.43
C SER A 198 9.63 13.61 -1.57
N ALA A 199 9.32 12.79 -0.57
CA ALA A 199 8.22 13.06 0.37
C ALA A 199 8.42 14.39 1.12
N ARG A 200 9.68 14.71 1.47
CA ARG A 200 10.03 15.94 2.18
C ARG A 200 9.84 17.18 1.31
N GLN A 201 10.28 17.12 0.06
CA GLN A 201 10.08 18.22 -0.89
C GLN A 201 8.59 18.44 -1.12
N LEU A 202 7.84 17.38 -1.43
CA LEU A 202 6.40 17.42 -1.64
C LEU A 202 5.63 17.96 -0.43
N HIS A 203 6.04 17.60 0.78
CA HIS A 203 5.49 18.14 2.02
C HIS A 203 5.75 19.64 2.16
N HIS A 204 6.99 20.08 1.93
CA HIS A 204 7.35 21.49 2.03
C HIS A 204 6.61 22.35 1.00
N ASP A 205 6.54 21.87 -0.25
CA ASP A 205 5.82 22.53 -1.33
C ASP A 205 4.31 22.57 -1.05
N GLY A 206 3.76 21.49 -0.51
CA GLY A 206 2.37 21.43 -0.06
C GLY A 206 2.03 22.47 1.02
N ILE A 207 2.91 22.63 2.03
CA ILE A 207 2.75 23.69 3.05
C ILE A 207 2.79 25.07 2.39
N GLY A 208 3.73 25.30 1.48
CA GLY A 208 3.85 26.57 0.76
C GLY A 208 2.59 26.89 -0.05
N ALA A 209 2.04 25.90 -0.77
CA ALA A 209 0.82 26.07 -1.55
C ALA A 209 -0.40 26.42 -0.69
N VAL A 210 -0.59 25.72 0.44
CA VAL A 210 -1.68 26.01 1.38
C VAL A 210 -1.50 27.40 2.01
N ALA A 211 -0.28 27.74 2.43
CA ALA A 211 0.03 29.06 3.00
C ALA A 211 -0.26 30.20 2.00
N ASN A 212 0.12 30.02 0.73
CA ASN A 212 -0.17 30.99 -0.33
C ASN A 212 -1.67 31.17 -0.55
N ASN A 213 -2.46 30.08 -0.51
CA ASN A 213 -3.92 30.17 -0.62
C ASN A 213 -4.53 30.91 0.58
N ILE A 214 -4.10 30.60 1.80
CA ILE A 214 -4.56 31.30 3.00
C ILE A 214 -4.22 32.79 2.91
N GLN A 215 -2.99 33.13 2.52
CA GLN A 215 -2.59 34.52 2.36
C GLN A 215 -3.47 35.24 1.31
N ALA A 216 -3.72 34.60 0.16
CA ALA A 216 -4.59 35.15 -0.87
C ALA A 216 -6.05 35.32 -0.40
N ASP A 217 -6.54 34.48 0.52
CA ASP A 217 -7.87 34.63 1.12
C ASP A 217 -7.96 35.86 2.03
N PHE A 218 -6.93 36.10 2.84
CA PHE A 218 -6.83 37.29 3.70
C PHE A 218 -6.63 38.58 2.89
N ASP A 219 -5.77 38.55 1.88
CA ASP A 219 -5.55 39.68 0.98
C ASP A 219 -6.86 40.07 0.26
N ARG A 220 -7.71 39.10 -0.12
CA ARG A 220 -9.05 39.35 -0.70
C ARG A 220 -10.04 39.96 0.28
N ALA A 221 -9.80 39.83 1.58
CA ALA A 221 -10.60 40.43 2.65
C ALA A 221 -10.02 41.78 3.14
N ASP A 222 -9.01 42.33 2.45
CA ASP A 222 -8.24 43.51 2.87
C ASP A 222 -7.58 43.35 4.27
N GLU A 223 -7.28 42.11 4.68
CA GLU A 223 -6.60 41.79 5.93
C GLU A 223 -5.15 41.40 5.66
N TYR A 224 -4.18 42.02 6.35
CA TYR A 224 -2.78 41.64 6.20
C TYR A 224 -2.45 40.38 7.01
N LEU A 225 -1.91 39.37 6.33
CA LEU A 225 -1.36 38.16 6.94
C LEU A 225 0.08 37.95 6.48
N SER A 226 1.02 37.89 7.43
CA SER A 226 2.41 37.59 7.07
C SER A 226 2.58 36.15 6.58
N GLU A 227 3.55 35.91 5.70
CA GLU A 227 3.87 34.55 5.20
C GLU A 227 4.09 33.56 6.35
N ARG A 228 4.77 33.99 7.41
CA ARG A 228 5.01 33.14 8.59
C ARG A 228 3.69 32.71 9.25
N GLN A 229 2.76 33.64 9.47
CA GLN A 229 1.46 33.32 10.07
C GLN A 229 0.63 32.44 9.12
N ALA A 230 0.66 32.70 7.82
CA ALA A 230 0.00 31.86 6.82
C ALA A 230 0.54 30.42 6.84
N ARG A 231 1.85 30.25 7.01
CA ARG A 231 2.49 28.92 7.16
C ARG A 231 2.12 28.25 8.49
N GLU A 232 2.03 29.00 9.58
CA GLU A 232 1.55 28.48 10.86
C GLU A 232 0.08 28.01 10.74
N PHE A 233 -0.79 28.78 10.09
CA PHE A 233 -2.15 28.36 9.78
C PHE A 233 -2.22 27.14 8.86
N ALA A 234 -1.38 27.10 7.81
CA ALA A 234 -1.31 25.94 6.92
C ALA A 234 -0.98 24.67 7.71
N LEU A 235 0.04 24.72 8.59
CA LEU A 235 0.43 23.60 9.45
C LEU A 235 -0.70 23.13 10.37
N ASP A 236 -1.50 24.06 10.90
CA ASP A 236 -2.63 23.75 11.77
C ASP A 236 -3.83 23.16 10.99
N GLN A 237 -4.08 23.63 9.76
CA GLN A 237 -5.13 23.08 8.88
C GLN A 237 -4.78 21.69 8.34
N GLY A 238 -3.49 21.43 8.09
CA GLY A 238 -3.03 20.19 7.47
C GLY A 238 -3.36 20.14 5.97
N GLY A 239 -3.74 18.96 5.46
CA GLY A 239 -4.14 18.78 4.06
C GLY A 239 -2.99 18.68 3.04
N PHE A 240 -1.75 18.89 3.45
CA PHE A 240 -0.56 18.61 2.63
C PHE A 240 -0.08 17.16 2.79
N PRO A 241 0.73 16.64 1.85
CA PRO A 241 1.28 15.29 1.96
C PRO A 241 2.20 15.15 3.19
N PRO A 242 2.30 13.95 3.80
CA PRO A 242 3.17 13.76 4.95
C PRO A 242 4.65 13.83 4.54
N SER A 243 5.51 14.37 5.42
CA SER A 243 6.96 14.39 5.21
C SER A 243 7.63 13.03 5.40
N ALA A 244 6.94 12.10 6.05
CA ALA A 244 7.40 10.74 6.30
C ALA A 244 6.24 9.75 6.45
N TYR A 245 6.54 8.49 6.17
CA TYR A 245 5.62 7.36 6.11
C TYR A 245 5.95 6.32 7.19
N ASP A 246 4.93 5.73 7.79
CA ASP A 246 5.09 4.61 8.73
C ASP A 246 5.29 3.29 8.00
N LEU A 247 4.70 3.16 6.82
CA LEU A 247 4.82 1.99 5.96
C LEU A 247 4.97 2.46 4.51
N ILE A 248 6.02 1.99 3.85
CA ILE A 248 6.23 2.19 2.41
C ILE A 248 6.25 0.80 1.77
N ILE A 249 5.46 0.58 0.72
CA ILE A 249 5.34 -0.72 0.04
C ILE A 249 5.69 -0.56 -1.43
N LEU A 250 6.67 -1.34 -1.90
CA LEU A 250 6.95 -1.56 -3.32
C LEU A 250 6.41 -2.95 -3.67
N CYS A 251 5.36 -3.03 -4.48
CA CYS A 251 4.72 -4.31 -4.83
C CYS A 251 4.90 -4.60 -6.33
N ASN A 252 5.84 -5.49 -6.66
CA ASN A 252 6.23 -5.84 -8.03
C ASN A 252 6.49 -4.60 -8.92
N PHE A 253 7.07 -3.55 -8.31
CA PHE A 253 7.45 -2.33 -9.01
C PHE A 253 8.85 -2.46 -9.63
N LEU A 254 9.82 -2.92 -8.84
CA LEU A 254 11.18 -3.17 -9.30
C LEU A 254 11.27 -4.56 -9.92
N THR A 255 11.23 -4.66 -11.25
CA THR A 255 11.15 -5.95 -11.97
C THR A 255 12.40 -6.31 -12.76
N VAL A 256 13.28 -5.34 -13.01
CA VAL A 256 14.57 -5.52 -13.67
C VAL A 256 15.68 -4.75 -12.95
N PRO A 257 16.93 -5.27 -12.90
CA PRO A 257 18.03 -4.61 -12.17
C PRO A 257 18.36 -3.19 -12.65
N SER A 258 18.20 -2.91 -13.95
CA SER A 258 18.43 -1.57 -14.51
C SER A 258 17.44 -0.53 -13.98
N MET A 259 16.22 -0.94 -13.64
CA MET A 259 15.20 -0.06 -13.05
C MET A 259 15.59 0.33 -11.62
N THR A 260 16.06 -0.62 -10.83
CA THR A 260 16.56 -0.36 -9.46
C THR A 260 17.75 0.61 -9.49
N ALA A 261 18.67 0.44 -10.44
CA ALA A 261 19.79 1.36 -10.63
C ALA A 261 19.32 2.76 -11.06
N ALA A 262 18.34 2.84 -11.97
CA ALA A 262 17.79 4.12 -12.43
C ALA A 262 17.05 4.90 -11.32
N PHE A 263 16.49 4.19 -10.34
CA PHE A 263 15.77 4.78 -9.20
C PHE A 263 16.57 4.77 -7.89
N GLU A 264 17.91 4.70 -7.95
CA GLU A 264 18.75 4.64 -6.76
C GLU A 264 18.47 5.83 -5.81
N VAL A 265 18.38 7.05 -6.35
CA VAL A 265 18.17 8.27 -5.56
C VAL A 265 16.82 8.23 -4.83
N GLU A 266 15.79 7.81 -5.53
CA GLU A 266 14.42 7.72 -5.05
C GLU A 266 14.27 6.61 -3.99
N ILE A 267 14.89 5.44 -4.20
CA ILE A 267 14.90 4.35 -3.22
C ILE A 267 15.57 4.80 -1.92
N ARG A 268 16.67 5.55 -2.01
CA ARG A 268 17.32 6.16 -0.83
C ARG A 268 16.40 7.17 -0.17
N GLU A 269 15.66 7.95 -0.93
CA GLU A 269 14.71 8.92 -0.40
C GLU A 269 13.51 8.25 0.28
N LEU A 270 13.04 7.10 -0.21
CA LEU A 270 12.04 6.29 0.49
C LEU A 270 12.54 5.85 1.88
N ALA A 271 13.78 5.35 1.97
CA ALA A 271 14.38 4.96 3.25
C ALA A 271 14.47 6.14 4.23
N ARG A 272 14.80 7.34 3.74
CA ARG A 272 14.86 8.58 4.52
C ARG A 272 13.49 9.14 4.90
N SER A 273 12.47 8.79 4.13
CA SER A 273 11.09 9.20 4.34
C SER A 273 10.35 8.25 5.29
N LEU A 274 11.03 7.34 5.99
CA LEU A 274 10.41 6.54 7.04
C LEU A 274 10.38 7.28 8.37
N THR A 275 9.26 7.19 9.08
CA THR A 275 9.19 7.62 10.48
C THR A 275 10.00 6.65 11.37
N PRO A 276 10.37 7.03 12.61
CA PRO A 276 11.01 6.11 13.54
C PRO A 276 10.19 4.83 13.76
N GLY A 277 10.83 3.68 13.54
CA GLY A 277 10.19 2.37 13.61
C GLY A 277 9.32 2.03 12.39
N GLY A 278 9.26 2.89 11.38
CA GLY A 278 8.59 2.62 10.11
C GLY A 278 9.27 1.52 9.30
N ILE A 279 8.55 1.00 8.31
CA ILE A 279 8.96 -0.15 7.50
C ILE A 279 8.94 0.20 6.01
N LEU A 280 10.03 -0.08 5.31
CA LEU A 280 10.06 -0.24 3.86
C LEU A 280 9.86 -1.73 3.56
N LEU A 281 8.79 -2.06 2.84
CA LEU A 281 8.40 -3.41 2.47
C LEU A 281 8.51 -3.56 0.95
N VAL A 282 9.22 -4.59 0.51
CA VAL A 282 9.41 -4.90 -0.91
C VAL A 282 8.89 -6.30 -1.17
N LEU A 283 7.94 -6.41 -2.10
CA LEU A 283 7.37 -7.66 -2.57
C LEU A 283 7.70 -7.86 -4.04
N GLY A 284 8.05 -9.09 -4.41
CA GLY A 284 8.34 -9.46 -5.79
C GLY A 284 8.40 -10.97 -5.99
N SER A 285 8.92 -11.40 -7.15
CA SER A 285 9.13 -12.82 -7.43
C SER A 285 10.33 -13.37 -6.65
N PRO A 286 10.32 -14.65 -6.23
CA PRO A 286 11.50 -15.30 -5.64
C PRO A 286 12.49 -15.79 -6.71
N SER A 287 12.21 -15.59 -7.99
CA SER A 287 13.06 -16.07 -9.09
C SER A 287 14.47 -15.48 -9.06
N ASN A 288 15.41 -16.17 -9.71
CA ASN A 288 16.81 -15.73 -9.80
C ASN A 288 16.96 -14.34 -10.43
N GLN A 289 16.03 -13.93 -11.31
CA GLN A 289 16.01 -12.61 -11.93
C GLN A 289 15.81 -11.47 -10.91
N TYR A 290 15.12 -11.72 -9.80
CA TYR A 290 14.86 -10.73 -8.76
C TYR A 290 15.97 -10.66 -7.70
N GLN A 291 16.85 -11.66 -7.60
CA GLN A 291 17.92 -11.67 -6.60
C GLN A 291 18.86 -10.45 -6.70
N PRO A 292 19.30 -10.02 -7.90
CA PRO A 292 20.09 -8.79 -8.03
C PRO A 292 19.34 -7.53 -7.60
N ILE A 293 18.01 -7.49 -7.78
CA ILE A 293 17.16 -6.37 -7.35
C ILE A 293 17.17 -6.29 -5.82
N TYR A 294 16.94 -7.42 -5.13
CA TYR A 294 16.97 -7.45 -3.67
C TYR A 294 18.34 -7.12 -3.09
N ALA A 295 19.43 -7.58 -3.72
CA ALA A 295 20.78 -7.24 -3.31
C ALA A 295 21.07 -5.74 -3.43
N GLN A 296 20.64 -5.11 -4.53
CA GLN A 296 20.75 -3.66 -4.68
C GLN A 296 19.93 -2.91 -3.65
N VAL A 297 18.66 -3.30 -3.43
CA VAL A 297 17.82 -2.69 -2.39
C VAL A 297 18.44 -2.87 -0.99
N ASP A 298 19.01 -4.05 -0.68
CA ASP A 298 19.73 -4.29 0.58
C ASP A 298 20.86 -3.27 0.76
N THR A 299 21.71 -3.07 -0.24
CA THR A 299 22.80 -2.08 -0.20
C THR A 299 22.28 -0.64 -0.06
N LEU A 300 21.27 -0.26 -0.85
CA LEU A 300 20.70 1.10 -0.84
C LEU A 300 20.02 1.43 0.50
N ALA A 301 19.29 0.46 1.08
CA ALA A 301 18.57 0.61 2.34
C ALA A 301 19.48 0.51 3.58
N CYS A 302 20.48 -0.38 3.56
CA CYS A 302 21.25 -0.74 4.75
C CYS A 302 22.65 -0.12 4.82
N GLU A 303 23.31 0.17 3.70
CA GLU A 303 24.76 0.47 3.71
C GLU A 303 25.07 1.95 3.48
N SER A 304 24.17 2.67 2.82
CA SER A 304 24.55 3.90 2.14
C SER A 304 23.62 5.10 2.47
N GLY A 305 22.80 4.98 3.52
CA GLY A 305 21.87 6.03 3.96
C GLY A 305 21.88 6.28 5.47
N PHE A 306 21.64 7.54 5.85
CA PHE A 306 21.10 7.92 7.16
C PHE A 306 19.61 8.23 6.99
N PRO A 307 18.69 7.59 7.74
CA PRO A 307 18.93 6.56 8.75
C PRO A 307 19.29 5.22 8.12
N LYS A 308 20.13 4.44 8.81
CA LYS A 308 20.45 3.06 8.44
C LYS A 308 19.23 2.19 8.70
N LEU A 309 18.73 1.49 7.68
CA LEU A 309 17.65 0.54 7.88
C LEU A 309 18.21 -0.83 8.29
N LYS A 310 17.46 -1.55 9.12
CA LYS A 310 17.74 -2.93 9.49
C LYS A 310 16.80 -3.87 8.73
N LYS A 311 17.36 -4.83 8.00
CA LYS A 311 16.58 -5.92 7.42
C LYS A 311 15.99 -6.78 8.54
N VAL A 312 14.66 -6.86 8.61
CA VAL A 312 13.92 -7.60 9.66
C VAL A 312 13.12 -8.77 9.12
N LEU A 313 12.91 -8.85 7.81
CA LEU A 313 12.25 -9.97 7.14
C LEU A 313 12.88 -10.19 5.75
N SER A 314 13.08 -11.46 5.39
CA SER A 314 13.57 -11.90 4.08
C SER A 314 13.10 -13.34 3.87
N GLN A 315 11.88 -13.53 3.38
CA GLN A 315 11.27 -14.86 3.26
C GLN A 315 10.47 -15.00 1.97
N THR A 316 10.30 -16.24 1.53
CA THR A 316 9.43 -16.58 0.39
C THR A 316 8.20 -17.30 0.90
N TYR A 317 7.04 -16.85 0.45
CA TYR A 317 5.74 -17.37 0.82
C TYR A 317 5.03 -18.00 -0.38
N GLN A 318 4.13 -18.92 -0.09
CA GLN A 318 3.12 -19.35 -1.04
C GLN A 318 1.99 -18.31 -1.05
N SER A 319 1.63 -17.77 -2.22
CA SER A 319 0.51 -16.83 -2.29
C SER A 319 -0.79 -17.56 -1.97
N GLN A 320 -1.63 -16.90 -1.16
CA GLN A 320 -2.88 -17.46 -0.64
C GLN A 320 -2.61 -18.82 0.04
N ASP A 321 -1.91 -18.83 1.16
CA ASP A 321 -1.50 -20.07 1.85
C ASP A 321 -2.65 -20.78 2.59
N ASP A 322 -3.84 -20.19 2.60
CA ASP A 322 -5.07 -20.78 3.11
C ASP A 322 -6.12 -21.00 2.00
N ARG A 323 -6.86 -22.11 2.12
CA ARG A 323 -7.87 -22.53 1.13
C ARG A 323 -8.99 -21.49 0.92
N PRO A 324 -9.59 -20.87 1.95
CA PRO A 324 -10.60 -19.85 1.73
C PRO A 324 -10.10 -18.65 0.89
N SER A 325 -8.89 -18.17 1.13
CA SER A 325 -8.27 -17.12 0.30
C SER A 325 -8.07 -17.58 -1.15
N GLN A 326 -7.57 -18.81 -1.35
CA GLN A 326 -7.40 -19.41 -2.69
C GLN A 326 -8.73 -19.45 -3.45
N GLU A 327 -9.78 -19.97 -2.82
CA GLU A 327 -11.11 -20.09 -3.43
C GLU A 327 -11.72 -18.73 -3.78
N ILE A 328 -11.50 -17.69 -2.96
CA ILE A 328 -12.00 -16.34 -3.25
C ILE A 328 -11.26 -15.73 -4.45
N VAL A 329 -9.93 -15.83 -4.48
CA VAL A 329 -9.11 -15.27 -5.58
C VAL A 329 -9.37 -16.03 -6.88
N ALA A 330 -9.35 -17.36 -6.85
CA ALA A 330 -9.60 -18.20 -8.01
C ALA A 330 -10.98 -17.93 -8.62
N ARG A 331 -12.04 -17.89 -7.79
CA ARG A 331 -13.39 -17.53 -8.25
C ARG A 331 -13.46 -16.14 -8.84
N GLN A 332 -12.74 -15.16 -8.29
CA GLN A 332 -12.71 -13.82 -8.87
C GLN A 332 -12.11 -13.85 -10.28
N ILE A 333 -10.95 -14.48 -10.44
CA ILE A 333 -10.25 -14.58 -11.73
C ILE A 333 -11.15 -15.29 -12.75
N THR A 334 -11.63 -16.49 -12.43
CA THR A 334 -12.44 -17.29 -13.37
C THR A 334 -13.79 -16.64 -13.68
N SER A 335 -14.42 -15.95 -12.72
CA SER A 335 -15.66 -15.19 -12.96
C SER A 335 -15.44 -14.01 -13.91
N SER A 336 -14.34 -13.27 -13.73
CA SER A 336 -13.97 -12.16 -14.62
C SER A 336 -13.75 -12.66 -16.06
N LEU A 337 -12.96 -13.73 -16.22
CA LEU A 337 -12.68 -14.34 -17.52
C LEU A 337 -13.94 -14.94 -18.17
N SER A 338 -14.77 -15.65 -17.40
CA SER A 338 -16.05 -16.21 -17.89
C SER A 338 -16.99 -15.12 -18.39
N ARG A 339 -16.97 -13.93 -17.78
CA ARG A 339 -17.75 -12.80 -18.27
C ARG A 339 -17.22 -12.30 -19.60
N LEU A 340 -15.91 -12.12 -19.75
CA LEU A 340 -15.30 -11.73 -21.02
C LEU A 340 -15.61 -12.75 -22.13
N GLN A 341 -15.51 -14.05 -21.82
CA GLN A 341 -15.88 -15.12 -22.75
C GLN A 341 -17.35 -15.03 -23.20
N ARG A 342 -18.29 -14.74 -22.29
CA ARG A 342 -19.71 -14.56 -22.66
C ARG A 342 -19.95 -13.32 -23.52
N ALA A 343 -19.24 -12.22 -23.24
CA ALA A 343 -19.39 -10.97 -23.97
C ALA A 343 -18.79 -11.04 -25.39
N ALA A 344 -17.67 -11.76 -25.56
CA ALA A 344 -16.93 -11.87 -26.81
C ALA A 344 -16.32 -13.27 -27.01
N PRO A 345 -17.15 -14.31 -27.26
CA PRO A 345 -16.71 -15.71 -27.25
C PRO A 345 -15.65 -16.02 -28.32
N SER A 346 -15.79 -15.46 -29.52
CA SER A 346 -14.84 -15.69 -30.61
C SER A 346 -13.46 -15.12 -30.31
N ALA A 347 -13.37 -13.91 -29.75
CA ALA A 347 -12.09 -13.31 -29.36
C ALA A 347 -11.47 -14.05 -28.18
N PHE A 348 -12.29 -14.45 -27.20
CA PHE A 348 -11.79 -15.20 -26.05
C PHE A 348 -11.17 -16.54 -26.45
N GLU A 349 -11.79 -17.29 -27.38
CA GLU A 349 -11.25 -18.58 -27.82
C GLU A 349 -9.90 -18.45 -28.53
N ILE A 350 -9.65 -17.33 -29.22
CA ILE A 350 -8.34 -17.04 -29.84
C ILE A 350 -7.26 -16.91 -28.77
N VAL A 351 -7.50 -16.13 -27.71
CA VAL A 351 -6.49 -15.92 -26.66
C VAL A 351 -6.38 -17.09 -25.68
N ARG A 352 -7.42 -17.92 -25.56
CA ARG A 352 -7.51 -19.03 -24.59
C ARG A 352 -6.34 -20.00 -24.70
N GLN A 353 -5.85 -20.23 -25.91
CA GLN A 353 -4.74 -21.16 -26.15
C GLN A 353 -3.41 -20.67 -25.55
N ASP A 354 -3.27 -19.36 -25.39
CA ASP A 354 -2.07 -18.71 -24.85
C ASP A 354 -2.17 -18.42 -23.34
N LEU A 355 -3.37 -18.56 -22.75
CA LEU A 355 -3.55 -18.44 -21.31
C LEU A 355 -2.78 -19.53 -20.55
N ALA A 356 -2.46 -19.28 -19.28
CA ALA A 356 -1.85 -20.28 -18.42
C ALA A 356 -2.78 -21.49 -18.24
N ALA A 357 -2.21 -22.71 -18.21
CA ALA A 357 -2.98 -23.95 -18.27
C ALA A 357 -4.00 -24.10 -17.13
N ASP A 358 -3.68 -23.54 -15.97
CA ASP A 358 -4.47 -23.55 -14.75
C ASP A 358 -5.71 -22.65 -14.78
N VAL A 359 -5.83 -21.77 -15.77
CA VAL A 359 -7.01 -20.88 -15.96
C VAL A 359 -7.76 -21.14 -17.27
N LYS A 360 -7.24 -22.01 -18.16
CA LYS A 360 -7.85 -22.29 -19.47
C LYS A 360 -9.26 -22.83 -19.37
N ASP A 361 -9.53 -23.67 -18.39
CA ASP A 361 -10.84 -24.32 -18.23
C ASP A 361 -11.82 -23.51 -17.38
N LEU A 362 -11.39 -22.34 -16.90
CA LEU A 362 -12.17 -21.46 -16.04
C LEU A 362 -12.70 -22.15 -14.77
N ASP A 363 -12.03 -23.24 -14.37
CA ASP A 363 -12.31 -23.97 -13.15
C ASP A 363 -11.49 -23.34 -11.99
N PRO A 364 -12.16 -22.76 -10.96
CA PRO A 364 -11.46 -22.18 -9.83
C PRO A 364 -10.58 -23.19 -9.06
N ASP A 365 -10.87 -24.50 -9.12
CA ASP A 365 -10.09 -25.51 -8.41
C ASP A 365 -8.74 -25.82 -9.09
N LEU A 366 -8.57 -25.40 -10.34
CA LEU A 366 -7.33 -25.60 -11.10
C LEU A 366 -6.34 -24.45 -10.95
N VAL A 367 -6.80 -23.26 -10.55
CA VAL A 367 -6.00 -22.03 -10.51
C VAL A 367 -4.80 -22.18 -9.56
N GLN A 368 -3.61 -21.91 -10.07
CA GLN A 368 -2.39 -21.99 -9.29
C GLN A 368 -1.94 -20.61 -8.84
N PHE A 369 -1.42 -20.57 -7.61
CA PHE A 369 -0.89 -19.36 -7.02
C PHE A 369 0.64 -19.44 -7.00
N PRO A 370 1.36 -18.43 -7.50
CA PRO A 370 2.81 -18.47 -7.48
C PRO A 370 3.34 -18.16 -6.08
N ARG A 371 4.60 -18.51 -5.85
CA ARG A 371 5.35 -18.05 -4.68
C ARG A 371 5.77 -16.58 -4.87
N PHE A 372 5.92 -15.86 -3.76
CA PHE A 372 6.40 -14.47 -3.76
C PHE A 372 7.41 -14.26 -2.62
N ALA A 373 8.36 -13.36 -2.83
CA ALA A 373 9.35 -12.97 -1.83
C ALA A 373 8.92 -11.68 -1.12
N VAL A 374 9.23 -11.59 0.17
CA VAL A 374 8.97 -10.44 1.03
C VAL A 374 10.26 -10.04 1.73
N HIS A 375 10.65 -8.80 1.53
CA HIS A 375 11.81 -8.17 2.16
C HIS A 375 11.32 -6.96 2.95
N ALA A 376 11.66 -6.86 4.23
CA ALA A 376 11.28 -5.71 5.06
C ALA A 376 12.49 -5.09 5.75
N TYR A 377 12.56 -3.77 5.70
CA TYR A 377 13.62 -2.94 6.26
C TYR A 377 13.02 -1.96 7.24
N LYS A 378 13.48 -2.00 8.49
CA LYS A 378 12.99 -1.15 9.56
C LYS A 378 13.90 0.04 9.75
N ALA A 379 13.31 1.23 9.79
CA ALA A 379 13.98 2.42 10.29
C ALA A 379 14.19 2.25 11.79
N GLU A 380 15.41 1.89 12.19
CA GLU A 380 15.80 1.99 13.59
C GLU A 380 15.75 3.47 13.94
N GLY A 381 14.93 3.84 14.92
CA GLY A 381 14.95 5.20 15.42
C GLY A 381 16.38 5.47 15.87
N GLY A 382 17.08 6.40 15.20
CA GLY A 382 18.36 6.90 15.70
C GLY A 382 18.20 7.20 17.18
N GLU A 383 19.19 6.81 18.00
CA GLU A 383 19.15 6.82 19.46
C GLU A 383 18.12 7.83 19.95
N SER A 384 17.01 7.33 20.50
CA SER A 384 15.85 8.15 20.83
C SER A 384 16.35 9.47 21.39
N ILE A 385 16.10 10.59 20.69
CA ILE A 385 16.54 11.93 21.12
C ILE A 385 16.36 11.95 22.62
N SER A 386 17.49 12.03 23.34
CA SER A 386 17.52 11.69 24.75
C SER A 386 16.41 12.46 25.46
N ALA A 387 15.84 11.93 26.54
CA ALA A 387 14.81 12.66 27.27
C ALA A 387 15.30 14.09 27.64
N HIS A 388 16.62 14.25 27.81
CA HIS A 388 17.31 15.52 27.95
C HIS A 388 17.21 16.42 26.70
N ASP A 389 17.52 15.91 25.51
CA ASP A 389 17.45 16.69 24.26
C ASP A 389 16.01 17.03 23.86
N ARG A 390 15.03 16.15 24.11
CA ARG A 390 13.61 16.50 23.94
C ARG A 390 13.22 17.65 24.86
N ARG A 391 13.62 17.60 26.13
CA ARG A 391 13.38 18.70 27.09
C ARG A 391 14.09 19.98 26.64
N ARG A 392 15.28 19.89 26.04
CA ARG A 392 16.02 21.05 25.51
C ARG A 392 15.31 21.70 24.32
N VAL A 393 14.80 20.91 23.39
CA VAL A 393 14.00 21.40 22.24
C VAL A 393 12.68 22.02 22.70
N LEU A 394 11.96 21.37 23.63
CA LEU A 394 10.73 21.90 24.21
C LEU A 394 10.97 23.21 24.97
N ARG A 395 12.04 23.29 25.80
CA ARG A 395 12.41 24.53 26.51
C ARG A 395 12.73 25.68 25.56
N ARG A 396 13.41 25.41 24.43
CA ARG A 396 13.67 26.42 23.41
C ARG A 396 12.39 26.95 22.77
N ARG A 397 11.41 26.07 22.50
CA ARG A 397 10.08 26.48 22.01
C ARG A 397 9.31 27.32 23.05
N SER A 398 9.33 26.93 24.32
CA SER A 398 8.66 27.68 25.39
C SER A 398 9.31 29.04 25.69
N ALA A 399 10.63 29.17 25.49
CA ALA A 399 11.33 30.43 25.66
C ALA A 399 11.08 31.40 24.49
N ALA A 400 11.03 30.89 23.26
CA ALA A 400 10.75 31.69 22.07
C ALA A 400 9.32 32.25 22.04
N GLY A 401 8.36 31.58 22.68
CA GLY A 401 6.97 32.05 22.81
C GLY A 401 6.71 33.03 23.97
N ARG A 402 7.73 33.44 24.75
CA ARG A 402 7.60 34.42 25.86
C ARG A 402 8.26 35.76 25.56
N SER A 403 8.90 35.89 24.41
CA SER A 403 9.60 37.10 23.96
C SER A 403 8.82 37.89 22.89
N SER A 404 7.55 37.53 22.67
CA SER A 404 6.54 38.27 21.93
C SER A 404 5.44 38.66 22.91
#